data_AF-A0A811T7V8-F1
#
_entry.id   AF-A0A811T7V8-F1
#
_cell.length_a   1.000
_cell.length_b   1.000
_cell.length_c   1.000
_cell.angle_alpha   90.00
_cell.angle_beta   90.00
_cell.angle_gamma   90.00
#
_symmetry.space_group_name_H-M   'P 1'
#
loop_
_entity.id
_entity.type
_entity.pdbx_description
1 polymer ?
#
loop_
_entity_poly.entity_id
_entity_poly.type
_entity_poly.pdbx_seq_one_letter_code
_entity_poly.pdbx_strand_id
1 'polypeptide(L)'
;MLRDNVGIAQLRNLEKVPIPVDIHEARATLTTGVVRGNIEVKLDELFGDIRKAWFESVEGLSIKNSPMIALDVDEPLWHLSKYGCSYRDKITGYCPVSNSCEAREFCIKGRVKIENSIVELET
;
A
#
# COMPACT_ATOMS: atom_id res chain seq x y z
N MET A 1 -12.78 8.50 0.63
CA MET A 1 -13.34 8.94 -0.69
C MET A 1 -14.69 9.66 -0.54
N LEU A 2 -15.33 10.18 -1.61
CA LEU A 2 -16.69 10.76 -1.54
C LEU A 2 -17.72 9.81 -0.90
N ARG A 3 -17.63 8.52 -1.21
CA ARG A 3 -18.46 7.48 -0.56
C ARG A 3 -18.33 7.52 0.96
N ASP A 4 -17.10 7.64 1.46
CA ASP A 4 -16.78 7.49 2.89
C ASP A 4 -16.89 8.82 3.65
N ASN A 5 -16.56 9.93 2.99
CA ASN A 5 -16.50 11.27 3.60
C ASN A 5 -17.83 12.01 3.54
N VAL A 6 -18.63 11.80 2.49
CA VAL A 6 -19.92 12.49 2.28
C VAL A 6 -21.10 11.53 2.11
N GLY A 7 -20.90 10.22 2.27
CA GLY A 7 -21.99 9.24 2.32
C GLY A 7 -22.68 8.97 0.99
N ILE A 8 -22.07 9.29 -0.16
CA ILE A 8 -22.66 9.01 -1.47
C ILE A 8 -22.52 7.51 -1.77
N ALA A 9 -23.52 6.73 -1.33
CA ALA A 9 -23.54 5.27 -1.49
C ALA A 9 -24.02 4.79 -2.88
N GLN A 10 -24.55 5.69 -3.72
CA GLN A 10 -25.15 5.32 -5.01
C GLN A 10 -24.13 5.20 -6.17
N LEU A 11 -22.85 5.47 -5.91
CA LEU A 11 -21.79 5.33 -6.92
C LEU A 11 -21.65 3.85 -7.32
N ARG A 12 -21.75 3.58 -8.62
CA ARG A 12 -21.62 2.24 -9.20
C ARG A 12 -20.25 2.06 -9.83
N ASN A 13 -19.80 0.81 -9.96
CA ASN A 13 -18.52 0.43 -10.58
C ASN A 13 -17.26 0.92 -9.83
N LEU A 14 -17.37 1.27 -8.54
CA LEU A 14 -16.21 1.68 -7.74
C LEU A 14 -15.19 0.55 -7.60
N GLU A 15 -15.64 -0.71 -7.64
CA GLU A 15 -14.81 -1.90 -7.65
C GLU A 15 -13.94 -2.06 -8.91
N LYS A 16 -14.17 -1.24 -9.95
CA LYS A 16 -13.36 -1.24 -11.18
C LYS A 16 -12.37 -0.09 -11.25
N VAL A 17 -12.48 0.88 -10.33
CA VAL A 17 -11.61 2.05 -10.32
C VAL A 17 -10.28 1.64 -9.69
N PRO A 18 -9.15 1.83 -10.37
CA PRO A 18 -7.85 1.48 -9.81
C PRO A 18 -7.55 2.36 -8.61
N ILE A 19 -6.92 1.78 -7.60
CA ILE A 19 -6.30 2.54 -6.52
C ILE A 19 -5.30 3.55 -7.13
N PRO A 20 -5.34 4.83 -6.71
CA PRO A 20 -4.27 5.76 -7.06
C PRO A 20 -2.98 5.26 -6.40
N VAL A 21 -1.88 5.24 -7.15
CA VAL A 21 -0.60 4.81 -6.61
C VAL A 21 0.39 5.94 -6.82
N ASP A 22 0.91 6.46 -5.73
CA ASP A 22 2.08 7.32 -5.70
C ASP A 22 3.18 6.71 -4.80
N ILE A 23 4.15 7.52 -4.39
CA ILE A 23 5.25 7.08 -3.52
C ILE A 23 4.75 6.53 -2.17
N HIS A 24 3.60 6.99 -1.68
CA HIS A 24 3.04 6.62 -0.40
C HIS A 24 2.47 5.22 -0.44
N GLU A 25 1.55 4.93 -1.36
CA GLU A 25 0.93 3.61 -1.51
C GLU A 25 1.99 2.60 -1.93
N ALA A 26 2.92 2.97 -2.82
CA ALA A 26 4.03 2.10 -3.19
C ALA A 26 4.92 1.76 -1.97
N ARG A 27 5.34 2.76 -1.18
CA ARG A 27 6.15 2.53 0.02
C ARG A 27 5.43 1.62 1.01
N ALA A 28 4.15 1.88 1.30
CA ALA A 28 3.38 1.05 2.23
C ALA A 28 3.27 -0.39 1.70
N THR A 29 2.87 -0.56 0.44
CA THR A 29 2.70 -1.86 -0.23
C THR A 29 3.98 -2.71 -0.20
N LEU A 30 5.12 -2.09 -0.52
CA LEU A 30 6.41 -2.79 -0.55
C LEU A 30 6.90 -3.12 0.86
N THR A 31 6.67 -2.23 1.84
CA THR A 31 7.13 -2.46 3.23
C THR A 31 6.25 -3.42 4.03
N THR A 32 4.99 -3.63 3.64
CA THR A 32 4.12 -4.70 4.17
C THR A 32 4.22 -6.01 3.38
N GLY A 33 4.99 -6.00 2.27
CA GLY A 33 5.22 -7.19 1.46
C GLY A 33 4.00 -7.73 0.75
N VAL A 34 3.06 -6.86 0.38
CA VAL A 34 2.00 -7.20 -0.59
C VAL A 34 2.61 -7.42 -1.97
N VAL A 35 3.67 -6.67 -2.29
CA VAL A 35 4.57 -6.90 -3.43
C VAL A 35 5.98 -7.12 -2.90
N ARG A 36 6.69 -8.13 -3.42
CA ARG A 36 8.04 -8.55 -2.99
C ARG A 36 8.89 -8.98 -4.19
N GLY A 37 10.20 -8.99 -4.02
CA GLY A 37 11.13 -9.48 -5.04
C GLY A 37 12.55 -8.98 -4.85
N ASN A 38 13.37 -9.20 -5.88
CA ASN A 38 14.74 -8.71 -5.98
C ASN A 38 14.89 -7.95 -7.30
N ILE A 39 14.69 -6.64 -7.28
CA ILE A 39 14.60 -5.79 -8.47
C ILE A 39 15.17 -4.39 -8.25
N GLU A 40 15.58 -3.76 -9.35
CA GLU A 40 15.89 -2.34 -9.44
C GLU A 40 15.19 -1.77 -10.67
N VAL A 41 14.15 -0.95 -10.45
CA VAL A 41 13.27 -0.44 -11.52
C VAL A 41 12.82 0.99 -11.21
N LYS A 42 12.21 1.67 -12.18
CA LYS A 42 11.54 2.94 -11.89
C LYS A 42 10.27 2.70 -11.08
N LEU A 43 9.90 3.67 -10.25
CA LEU A 43 8.73 3.60 -9.38
C LEU A 43 7.42 3.41 -10.16
N ASP A 44 7.26 4.10 -11.28
CA ASP A 44 6.05 4.05 -12.11
C ASP A 44 5.87 2.70 -12.83
N GLU A 45 6.97 1.99 -13.10
CA GLU A 45 6.93 0.62 -13.65
C GLU A 45 6.23 -0.35 -12.68
N LEU A 46 6.25 -0.11 -11.36
CA LEU A 46 5.58 -0.95 -10.37
C LEU A 46 4.10 -0.65 -10.16
N PHE A 47 3.59 0.47 -10.68
CA PHE A 47 2.21 0.89 -10.39
C PHE A 47 1.17 -0.09 -10.93
N GLY A 48 1.46 -0.76 -12.05
CA GLY A 48 0.60 -1.82 -12.59
C GLY A 48 0.48 -3.00 -11.62
N ASP A 49 1.62 -3.49 -11.14
CA ASP A 49 1.70 -4.64 -10.24
C ASP A 49 1.08 -4.35 -8.87
N ILE A 50 1.32 -3.15 -8.32
CA ILE A 50 0.74 -2.71 -7.05
C ILE A 50 -0.79 -2.64 -7.15
N ARG A 51 -1.33 -2.05 -8.22
CA ARG A 51 -2.79 -2.00 -8.43
C ARG A 51 -3.38 -3.40 -8.53
N LYS A 52 -2.76 -4.27 -9.32
CA LYS A 52 -3.20 -5.65 -9.48
C LYS A 52 -3.20 -6.39 -8.14
N ALA A 53 -2.11 -6.28 -7.37
CA ALA A 53 -1.98 -6.92 -6.07
C ALA A 53 -3.09 -6.48 -5.11
N TRP A 54 -3.45 -5.19 -5.08
CA TRP A 54 -4.53 -4.71 -4.22
C TRP A 54 -5.93 -5.08 -4.70
N PHE A 55 -6.16 -5.18 -6.02
CA PHE A 55 -7.41 -5.76 -6.53
C PHE A 55 -7.58 -7.19 -6.05
N GLU A 56 -6.55 -8.03 -6.21
CA GLU A 56 -6.58 -9.43 -5.80
C GLU A 56 -6.68 -9.59 -4.27
N SER A 57 -5.98 -8.74 -3.51
CA SER A 57 -5.90 -8.85 -2.05
C SER A 57 -7.21 -8.55 -1.32
N VAL A 58 -8.14 -7.82 -1.94
CA VAL A 58 -9.42 -7.45 -1.33
C VAL A 58 -10.57 -8.35 -1.75
N GLU A 59 -10.36 -9.26 -2.71
CA GLU A 59 -11.40 -10.15 -3.19
C GLU A 59 -11.96 -11.04 -2.07
N GLY A 60 -13.29 -11.10 -1.98
CA GLY A 60 -13.99 -11.89 -0.95
C GLY A 60 -13.94 -11.27 0.46
N LEU A 61 -13.22 -10.16 0.67
CA LEU A 61 -13.23 -9.44 1.93
C LEU A 61 -14.43 -8.51 2.04
N SER A 62 -14.82 -8.21 3.28
CA SER A 62 -15.91 -7.27 3.56
C SER A 62 -15.53 -6.31 4.69
N ILE A 63 -16.01 -5.07 4.57
CA ILE A 63 -15.87 -4.02 5.57
C ILE A 63 -17.24 -3.40 5.82
N LYS A 64 -17.66 -3.29 7.08
CA LYS A 64 -18.94 -2.68 7.49
C LYS A 64 -20.15 -3.22 6.67
N ASN A 65 -20.22 -4.53 6.48
CA ASN A 65 -21.27 -5.24 5.70
C ASN A 65 -21.30 -4.92 4.20
N SER A 66 -20.23 -4.37 3.63
CA SER A 66 -20.07 -4.15 2.19
C SER A 66 -18.83 -4.89 1.67
N PRO A 67 -18.82 -5.39 0.42
CA PRO A 67 -17.61 -5.89 -0.20
C PRO A 67 -16.51 -4.83 -0.20
N MET A 68 -15.32 -5.24 0.22
CA MET A 68 -14.15 -4.37 0.18
C MET A 68 -13.70 -4.18 -1.27
N ILE A 69 -13.22 -2.98 -1.59
CA ILE A 69 -12.64 -2.65 -2.91
C ILE A 69 -11.23 -2.08 -2.74
N ALA A 70 -10.42 -2.07 -3.82
CA ALA A 70 -9.04 -1.60 -3.75
C ALA A 70 -8.93 -0.13 -3.28
N LEU A 71 -9.96 0.69 -3.54
CA LEU A 71 -9.99 2.07 -3.05
C LEU A 71 -10.17 2.19 -1.53
N ASP A 72 -10.63 1.14 -0.84
CA ASP A 72 -10.77 1.16 0.62
C ASP A 72 -9.41 1.11 1.34
N VAL A 73 -8.34 0.69 0.66
CA VAL A 73 -7.00 0.63 1.26
C VAL A 73 -6.16 1.88 0.97
N ASP A 74 -6.57 2.75 0.05
CA ASP A 74 -5.84 3.95 -0.35
C ASP A 74 -5.44 4.83 0.84
N GLU A 75 -6.43 5.33 1.57
CA GLU A 75 -6.22 6.20 2.73
C GLU A 75 -5.45 5.49 3.87
N PRO A 76 -5.76 4.23 4.24
CA PRO A 76 -4.93 3.46 5.17
C PRO A 76 -3.45 3.34 4.74
N LEU A 77 -3.16 3.04 3.47
CA LEU A 77 -1.80 2.92 2.95
C LEU A 77 -1.06 4.25 2.99
N TRP A 78 -1.75 5.31 2.60
CA TRP A 78 -1.20 6.66 2.67
C TRP A 78 -0.82 7.02 4.11
N HIS A 79 -1.70 6.75 5.08
CA HIS A 79 -1.44 6.98 6.50
C HIS A 79 -0.27 6.14 7.03
N LEU A 80 -0.24 4.84 6.72
CA LEU A 80 0.87 3.96 7.07
C LEU A 80 2.18 4.49 6.52
N SER A 81 2.19 4.93 5.27
CA SER A 81 3.38 5.47 4.63
C SER A 81 3.86 6.76 5.26
N LYS A 82 2.95 7.71 5.49
CA LYS A 82 3.28 9.04 6.01
C LYS A 82 3.78 8.98 7.44
N TYR A 83 3.10 8.24 8.31
CA TYR A 83 3.35 8.25 9.76
C TYR A 83 4.11 7.03 10.28
N GLY A 84 4.48 6.08 9.41
CA GLY A 84 5.19 4.87 9.80
C GLY A 84 6.29 4.48 8.83
N CYS A 85 5.93 4.00 7.64
CA CYS A 85 6.87 3.38 6.72
C CYS A 85 7.94 4.36 6.20
N SER A 86 7.69 5.67 6.23
CA SER A 86 8.68 6.71 5.94
C SER A 86 9.85 6.74 6.94
N TYR A 87 9.66 6.25 8.17
CA TYR A 87 10.69 6.14 9.21
C TYR A 87 11.42 4.80 9.22
N ARG A 88 10.98 3.84 8.40
CA ARG A 88 11.61 2.52 8.27
C ARG A 88 13.01 2.70 7.66
N ASP A 89 14.00 2.05 8.27
CA ASP A 89 15.33 1.94 7.69
C ASP A 89 15.26 1.22 6.35
N LYS A 90 15.77 1.87 5.31
CA LYS A 90 15.59 1.44 3.92
C LYS A 90 16.37 0.18 3.58
N ILE A 91 17.38 -0.18 4.37
CA ILE A 91 18.29 -1.30 4.11
C ILE A 91 17.91 -2.54 4.93
N THR A 92 17.74 -2.37 6.23
CA THR A 92 17.50 -3.47 7.19
C THR A 92 16.02 -3.76 7.39
N GLY A 93 15.16 -2.76 7.22
CA GLY A 93 13.76 -2.82 7.59
C GLY A 93 13.46 -2.72 9.08
N TYR A 94 14.39 -2.15 9.85
CA TYR A 94 14.08 -1.68 11.20
C TYR A 94 13.05 -0.53 11.14
N CYS A 95 12.01 -0.60 11.98
CA CYS A 95 10.97 0.44 12.05
C CYS A 95 10.86 0.95 13.49
N PRO A 96 11.21 2.24 13.76
CA PRO A 96 11.24 2.77 15.13
C PRO A 96 9.85 2.88 15.76
N VAL A 97 8.79 2.95 14.96
CA VAL A 97 7.39 3.06 15.44
C VAL A 97 6.64 1.73 15.39
N SER A 98 7.35 0.60 15.23
CA SER A 98 6.73 -0.73 15.09
C SER A 98 5.84 -1.10 16.27
N ASN A 99 6.23 -0.74 17.50
CA ASN A 99 5.48 -1.09 18.71
C ASN A 99 4.08 -0.47 18.77
N SER A 100 3.88 0.71 18.16
CA SER A 100 2.60 1.42 18.12
C SER A 100 1.88 1.28 16.78
N CYS A 101 2.45 0.56 15.81
CA CYS A 101 1.86 0.38 14.49
C CYS A 101 0.88 -0.81 14.49
N GLU A 102 -0.34 -0.60 14.01
CA GLU A 102 -1.37 -1.63 13.88
C GLU A 102 -0.99 -2.70 12.84
N ALA A 103 -0.24 -2.31 11.80
CA ALA A 103 0.19 -3.19 10.71
C ALA A 103 1.56 -3.87 10.97
N ARG A 104 2.09 -3.83 12.20
CA ARG A 104 3.47 -4.28 12.50
C ARG A 104 3.75 -5.74 12.13
N GLU A 105 2.74 -6.61 12.23
CA GLU A 105 2.88 -8.05 11.98
C GLU A 105 3.06 -8.36 10.48
N PHE A 106 2.71 -7.42 9.60
CA PHE A 106 2.87 -7.54 8.16
C PHE A 106 4.19 -6.93 7.66
N CYS A 107 4.93 -6.20 8.49
CA CYS A 107 6.13 -5.50 8.04
C CYS A 107 7.26 -6.49 7.70
N ILE A 108 7.77 -6.43 6.48
CA ILE A 108 8.86 -7.29 6.02
C ILE A 108 10.23 -6.70 6.36
N LYS A 109 11.22 -7.57 6.50
CA LYS A 109 12.65 -7.20 6.57
C LYS A 109 13.25 -7.07 5.17
N GLY A 110 14.44 -6.50 5.06
CA GLY A 110 15.15 -6.32 3.79
C GLY A 110 15.03 -4.93 3.19
N ARG A 111 15.66 -4.76 2.02
CA ARG A 111 15.85 -3.45 1.39
C ARG A 111 14.57 -3.04 0.69
N VAL A 112 14.05 -1.87 1.07
CA VAL A 112 12.98 -1.17 0.36
C VAL A 112 13.40 0.29 0.29
N LYS A 113 14.06 0.66 -0.80
CA LYS A 113 14.59 2.02 -1.00
C LYS A 113 13.92 2.65 -2.21
N ILE A 114 13.29 3.81 -2.00
CA ILE A 114 12.63 4.60 -3.05
C ILE A 114 13.28 5.99 -3.05
N GLU A 115 14.10 6.29 -4.04
CA GLU A 115 14.85 7.55 -4.16
C GLU A 115 14.98 7.94 -5.63
N ASN A 116 14.83 9.22 -5.96
CA ASN A 116 14.95 9.72 -7.34
C ASN A 116 14.11 8.92 -8.36
N SER A 117 12.90 8.51 -7.94
CA SER A 117 11.99 7.65 -8.73
C SER A 117 12.53 6.27 -9.07
N ILE A 118 13.59 5.80 -8.42
CA ILE A 118 14.11 4.44 -8.50
C ILE A 118 13.71 3.66 -7.25
N VAL A 119 13.31 2.42 -7.45
CA VAL A 119 12.99 1.46 -6.40
C VAL A 119 14.04 0.35 -6.43
N GLU A 120 14.75 0.19 -5.32
CA GLU A 120 15.60 -0.97 -5.04
C GLU A 120 14.88 -1.84 -4.01
N LEU A 121 14.52 -3.06 -4.40
CA LEU A 121 13.80 -4.03 -3.58
C LEU A 121 14.64 -5.30 -3.43
N GLU A 122 14.92 -5.71 -2.20
CA GLU A 122 15.55 -7.00 -1.86
C GLU A 122 14.86 -7.56 -0.60
N THR A 123 13.78 -8.32 -0.79
CA THR A 123 12.85 -8.73 0.29
C THR A 123 12.22 -10.09 0.07
#